data_AF-A0A3R9V8G4-F1
#
_entry.id   AF-A0A3R9V8G4-F1
#
_cell.length_a   1.000
_cell.length_b   1.000
_cell.length_c   1.000
_cell.angle_alpha   90.00
_cell.angle_beta   90.00
_cell.angle_gamma   90.00
#
_symmetry.space_group_name_H-M   'P 1'
#
loop_
_entity.id
_entity.type
_entity.pdbx_description
1 polymer ?
#
loop_
_entity_poly.entity_id
_entity_poly.type
_entity_poly.pdbx_seq_one_letter_code
_entity_poly.pdbx_strand_id
1 'polypeptide(L)'
;MRISIWRSLRTSCWKGESAGFISTKLRLPPNFATVKRYSFRAGSWLCALALLVTACQKPEEVPVPAQLIPRDKMVSLLVELHLLEARTDAAILPQDSARALFRQQQKDVYWRYEVTDSAFVQSYRYYAIHDKDLDEIYSTVVDSLSLREARLTTPGSPPPHP
;
A
#
# COMPACT_ATOMS: atom_id res chain seq x y z
N MET A 1 -19.49 47.29 -0.53
CA MET A 1 -20.91 46.97 -0.78
C MET A 1 -21.03 45.44 -0.77
N ARG A 2 -21.69 44.71 0.15
CA ARG A 2 -22.92 44.97 0.94
C ARG A 2 -24.03 45.47 0.00
N ILE A 3 -25.17 44.81 -0.24
CA ILE A 3 -26.03 44.02 0.65
C ILE A 3 -26.82 42.99 -0.18
N SER A 4 -27.24 41.95 0.52
CA SER A 4 -28.25 40.93 0.25
C SER A 4 -29.56 41.42 -0.40
N ILE A 5 -30.46 40.49 -0.78
CA ILE A 5 -31.75 40.33 -0.07
C ILE A 5 -32.53 39.04 -0.49
N TRP A 6 -32.69 38.14 0.50
CA TRP A 6 -33.84 37.30 0.94
C TRP A 6 -34.56 36.35 -0.04
N ARG A 7 -34.76 35.05 0.25
CA ARG A 7 -35.24 34.27 1.44
C ARG A 7 -36.76 34.29 1.63
N SER A 8 -37.36 33.10 1.48
CA SER A 8 -38.60 32.66 2.14
C SER A 8 -38.55 31.12 2.20
N LEU A 9 -37.99 30.49 3.24
CA LEU A 9 -38.62 30.12 4.53
C LEU A 9 -39.95 29.37 4.40
N ARG A 10 -39.89 28.04 4.58
CA ARG A 10 -40.97 27.32 5.27
C ARG A 10 -40.38 26.51 6.42
N THR A 11 -40.54 27.08 7.60
CA THR A 11 -40.40 26.48 8.92
C THR A 11 -41.68 25.74 9.29
N SER A 12 -41.54 24.54 9.84
CA SER A 12 -42.51 23.92 10.76
C SER A 12 -41.69 23.46 11.97
N CYS A 13 -41.49 24.31 12.97
CA CYS A 13 -42.36 24.47 14.14
C CYS A 13 -42.43 23.18 14.98
N TRP A 14 -41.48 23.02 15.90
CA TRP A 14 -41.70 22.35 17.19
C TRP A 14 -41.38 23.35 18.29
N LYS A 15 -42.46 23.84 18.90
CA LYS A 15 -42.57 24.55 20.18
C LYS A 15 -42.01 23.61 21.27
N GLY A 16 -41.16 23.97 22.24
CA GLY A 16 -41.03 25.23 22.96
C GLY A 16 -41.87 25.18 24.23
N GLU A 17 -41.36 24.57 25.30
CA GLU A 17 -41.78 24.94 26.65
C GLU A 17 -40.61 24.86 27.63
N SER A 18 -40.65 25.79 28.57
CA SER A 18 -39.56 26.41 29.28
C SER A 18 -39.59 26.08 30.77
N ALA A 19 -38.50 26.45 31.45
CA ALA A 19 -38.32 26.59 32.89
C ALA A 19 -37.75 25.36 33.62
N GLY A 20 -36.67 25.60 34.37
CA GLY A 20 -36.11 24.62 35.29
C GLY A 20 -34.61 24.72 35.46
N PHE A 21 -34.16 25.84 36.03
CA PHE A 21 -32.89 25.94 36.73
C PHE A 21 -32.76 24.75 37.71
N ILE A 22 -31.95 23.75 37.39
CA ILE A 22 -31.41 22.81 38.37
C ILE A 22 -29.90 22.78 38.18
N SER A 23 -29.25 23.61 39.00
CA SER A 23 -27.86 23.45 39.40
C SER A 23 -27.69 22.04 39.99
N THR A 24 -27.35 21.05 39.15
CA THR A 24 -26.93 19.74 39.62
C THR A 24 -25.50 19.89 40.11
N LYS A 25 -25.38 20.15 41.41
CA LYS A 25 -24.17 19.93 42.20
C LYS A 25 -23.65 18.52 41.89
N LEU A 26 -22.70 18.40 40.95
CA LEU A 26 -21.81 17.25 40.88
C LEU A 26 -20.98 17.27 42.17
N ARG A 27 -21.51 16.59 43.19
CA ARG A 27 -20.79 16.27 44.41
C ARG A 27 -19.77 15.19 44.03
N LEU A 28 -18.55 15.61 43.68
CA LEU A 28 -17.42 14.67 43.61
C LEU A 28 -17.23 14.04 45.00
N PRO A 29 -17.14 12.70 45.10
CA PRO A 29 -16.81 12.06 46.37
C PRO A 29 -15.35 12.40 46.77
N PRO A 30 -15.07 12.63 48.06
CA PRO A 30 -13.74 12.98 48.57
C PRO A 30 -12.87 11.73 48.74
N ASN A 31 -12.87 10.81 47.79
CA ASN A 31 -12.08 9.59 47.87
C ASN A 31 -11.33 9.34 46.56
N PHE A 32 -10.72 10.39 46.00
CA PHE A 32 -9.67 10.20 45.01
C PHE A 32 -8.45 9.69 45.76
N ALA A 33 -8.41 8.37 45.94
CA ALA A 33 -7.31 7.66 46.55
C ALA A 33 -5.99 8.12 45.91
N THR A 34 -5.09 8.54 46.79
CA THR A 34 -3.73 8.96 46.51
C THR A 34 -3.07 8.00 45.55
N VAL A 35 -2.99 8.36 44.26
CA VAL A 35 -2.12 7.66 43.31
C VAL A 35 -0.71 7.91 43.81
N LYS A 36 -0.13 6.90 44.45
CA LYS A 36 1.28 6.90 44.84
C LYS A 36 2.06 7.24 43.57
N ARG A 37 2.69 8.42 43.53
CA ARG A 37 3.69 8.79 42.53
C ARG A 37 4.85 7.82 42.69
N TYR A 38 4.70 6.64 42.09
CA TYR A 38 5.80 5.69 41.95
C TYR A 38 6.87 6.41 41.13
N SER A 39 8.08 6.45 41.69
CA SER A 39 9.22 7.16 41.13
C SER A 39 9.46 6.67 39.70
N PHE A 40 9.10 7.51 38.72
CA PHE A 40 9.09 7.24 37.28
C PHE A 40 10.47 6.85 36.71
N ARG A 41 11.53 6.95 37.53
CA ARG A 41 12.92 6.63 37.16
C ARG A 41 13.19 5.13 37.07
N ALA A 42 12.48 4.28 37.82
CA ALA A 42 12.70 2.83 37.82
C ALA A 42 11.91 2.10 36.72
N GLY A 43 10.75 2.62 36.31
CA GLY A 43 9.93 2.02 35.25
C GLY A 43 10.49 2.19 33.84
N SER A 44 11.27 3.26 33.61
CA SER A 44 11.86 3.55 32.30
C SER A 44 12.90 2.50 31.86
N TRP A 45 13.69 1.95 32.79
CA TRP A 45 14.65 0.88 32.50
C TRP A 45 13.98 -0.45 32.19
N LEU A 46 12.85 -0.74 32.84
CA LEU A 46 12.07 -1.96 32.60
C LEU A 46 11.36 -1.92 31.23
N CYS A 47 10.84 -0.76 30.82
CA CYS A 47 10.30 -0.57 29.48
C CYS A 47 11.37 -0.61 28.39
N ALA A 48 12.56 -0.04 28.63
CA ALA A 48 13.68 -0.11 27.70
C ALA A 48 14.20 -1.54 27.50
N LEU A 49 14.25 -2.34 28.58
CA LEU A 49 14.61 -3.75 28.52
C LEU A 49 13.56 -4.60 27.78
N ALA A 50 12.26 -4.28 27.96
CA ALA A 50 11.18 -4.95 27.25
C ALA A 50 11.23 -4.71 25.72
N LEU A 51 11.65 -3.51 25.28
CA LEU A 51 11.84 -3.18 23.87
C LEU A 51 13.02 -3.93 23.23
N LEU A 52 14.04 -4.32 24.01
CA LEU A 52 15.20 -5.07 23.51
C LEU A 52 14.86 -6.54 23.21
N VAL A 53 13.84 -7.11 23.85
CA VAL A 53 13.46 -8.52 23.67
C VAL A 53 12.63 -8.74 22.39
N THR A 54 11.95 -7.71 21.86
CA THR A 54 11.16 -7.84 20.61
C THR A 54 11.99 -7.74 19.33
N ALA A 55 13.30 -7.50 19.41
CA ALA A 55 14.16 -7.33 18.24
C ALA A 55 14.60 -8.66 17.58
N CYS A 56 14.48 -9.80 18.28
CA CYS A 56 14.78 -11.11 17.71
C CYS A 56 13.56 -11.70 16.98
N GLN A 57 13.31 -11.25 15.75
CA GLN A 57 12.48 -12.02 14.82
C GLN A 57 13.38 -13.02 14.09
N LYS A 58 13.04 -14.32 14.18
CA LYS A 58 13.71 -15.35 13.39
C LYS A 58 13.51 -15.06 11.89
N PRO A 59 14.51 -15.34 11.03
CA PRO A 59 14.34 -15.20 9.59
C PRO A 59 13.12 -16.01 9.15
N GLU A 60 12.21 -15.34 8.44
CA GLU A 60 10.98 -15.97 7.96
C GLU A 60 11.34 -16.94 6.83
N GLU A 61 11.37 -18.23 7.13
CA GLU A 61 11.53 -19.27 6.12
C GLU A 61 10.22 -19.44 5.36
N VAL A 62 10.15 -18.89 4.15
CA VAL A 62 9.00 -19.06 3.27
C VAL A 62 9.09 -20.42 2.58
N PRO A 63 8.10 -21.32 2.78
CA PRO A 63 8.10 -22.61 2.10
C PRO A 63 7.90 -22.42 0.59
N VAL A 64 8.42 -23.36 -0.20
CA VAL A 64 8.26 -23.35 -1.66
C VAL A 64 6.76 -23.42 -1.99
N PRO A 65 6.22 -22.46 -2.77
CA PRO A 65 4.81 -22.46 -3.14
C PRO A 65 4.49 -23.59 -4.11
N ALA A 66 3.27 -24.13 -4.05
CA ALA A 66 2.84 -25.25 -4.88
C ALA A 66 2.84 -24.92 -6.39
N GLN A 67 2.63 -23.65 -6.74
CA GLN A 67 2.68 -23.13 -8.11
C GLN A 67 3.80 -22.11 -8.25
N LEU A 68 5.04 -22.54 -8.03
CA LEU A 68 6.22 -21.69 -8.21
C LEU A 68 6.41 -21.35 -9.70
N ILE A 69 6.42 -20.07 -10.02
CA ILE A 69 6.75 -19.58 -11.36
C ILE A 69 8.27 -19.74 -11.56
N PRO A 70 8.73 -20.46 -12.59
CA PRO A 70 10.16 -20.59 -12.88
C PRO A 70 10.83 -19.23 -13.09
N ARG A 71 12.11 -19.12 -12.72
CA ARG A 71 12.89 -17.87 -12.80
C ARG A 71 12.80 -17.18 -14.16
N ASP A 72 13.07 -17.88 -15.25
CA ASP A 72 13.08 -17.30 -16.60
C ASP A 72 11.69 -16.77 -17.00
N LYS A 73 10.65 -17.48 -16.59
CA LYS A 73 9.25 -17.08 -16.78
C LYS A 73 8.91 -15.85 -15.93
N MET A 74 9.42 -15.78 -14.70
CA MET A 74 9.27 -14.62 -13.82
C MET A 74 9.95 -13.38 -14.41
N VAL A 75 11.19 -13.49 -14.91
CA VAL A 75 11.90 -12.40 -15.59
C VAL A 75 11.07 -11.86 -16.75
N SER A 76 10.61 -12.75 -17.62
CA SER A 76 9.79 -12.37 -18.80
C SER A 76 8.48 -11.70 -18.40
N LEU A 77 7.81 -12.23 -17.38
CA LEU A 77 6.57 -11.68 -16.84
C LEU A 77 6.78 -10.29 -16.24
N LEU A 78 7.83 -10.08 -15.44
CA LEU A 78 8.15 -8.79 -14.84
C LEU A 78 8.51 -7.74 -15.90
N VAL A 79 9.26 -8.10 -16.94
CA VAL A 79 9.53 -7.21 -18.08
C VAL A 79 8.21 -6.74 -18.72
N GLU A 80 7.27 -7.65 -18.98
CA GLU A 80 5.99 -7.29 -19.57
C GLU A 80 5.11 -6.45 -18.63
N LEU A 81 5.14 -6.71 -17.33
CA LEU A 81 4.42 -5.89 -16.34
C LEU A 81 4.97 -4.47 -16.26
N HIS A 82 6.29 -4.28 -16.27
CA HIS A 82 6.90 -2.96 -16.28
C HIS A 82 6.64 -2.20 -17.57
N LEU A 83 6.64 -2.89 -18.72
CA LEU A 83 6.26 -2.26 -19.99
C LEU A 83 4.78 -1.89 -20.01
N LEU A 84 3.92 -2.72 -19.42
CA LEU A 84 2.50 -2.40 -19.26
C LEU A 84 2.29 -1.17 -18.37
N GLU A 85 3.00 -1.07 -17.25
CA GLU A 85 2.99 0.08 -16.36
C GLU A 85 3.42 1.35 -17.11
N ALA A 86 4.57 1.31 -17.79
CA ALA A 86 5.07 2.44 -18.58
C ALA A 86 4.07 2.89 -19.68
N ARG A 87 3.41 1.95 -20.37
CA ARG A 87 2.36 2.28 -21.36
C ARG A 87 1.13 2.92 -20.71
N THR A 88 0.73 2.43 -19.54
CA THR A 88 -0.44 2.93 -18.84
C THR A 88 -0.19 4.33 -18.29
N ASP A 89 1.02 4.58 -17.77
CA ASP A 89 1.45 5.89 -17.30
C ASP A 89 1.58 6.89 -18.46
N ALA A 90 2.07 6.45 -19.62
CA ALA A 90 2.15 7.26 -20.83
C ALA A 90 0.77 7.61 -21.44
N ALA A 91 -0.33 6.97 -20.99
CA ALA A 91 -1.67 7.20 -21.54
C ALA A 91 -2.32 8.52 -21.12
N ILE A 92 -1.69 9.32 -20.24
CA ILE A 92 -2.18 10.63 -19.77
C ILE A 92 -3.62 10.55 -19.25
N LEU A 93 -3.90 9.53 -18.41
CA LEU A 93 -5.20 9.33 -17.78
C LEU A 93 -5.20 9.81 -16.33
N PRO A 94 -6.36 10.15 -15.75
CA PRO A 94 -6.49 10.31 -14.30
C PRO A 94 -6.01 9.05 -13.56
N GLN A 95 -5.42 9.21 -12.38
CA GLN A 95 -4.78 8.11 -11.63
C GLN A 95 -5.71 6.89 -11.43
N ASP A 96 -6.97 7.12 -11.09
CA ASP A 96 -7.94 6.03 -10.89
C ASP A 96 -8.23 5.28 -12.19
N SER A 97 -8.33 6.01 -13.30
CA SER A 97 -8.55 5.45 -14.63
C SER A 97 -7.32 4.68 -15.14
N ALA A 98 -6.13 5.23 -14.96
CA ALA A 98 -4.87 4.54 -15.26
C ALA A 98 -4.76 3.24 -14.47
N ARG A 99 -5.04 3.27 -13.16
CA ARG A 99 -5.01 2.07 -12.31
C ARG A 99 -6.03 1.01 -12.74
N ALA A 100 -7.23 1.43 -13.15
CA ALA A 100 -8.24 0.52 -13.67
C ALA A 100 -7.79 -0.13 -14.99
N LEU A 101 -7.21 0.66 -15.90
CA LEU A 101 -6.66 0.18 -17.17
C LEU A 101 -5.52 -0.83 -16.96
N PHE A 102 -4.57 -0.50 -16.08
CA PHE A 102 -3.46 -1.40 -15.73
C PHE A 102 -3.98 -2.74 -15.23
N ARG A 103 -4.92 -2.73 -14.26
CA ARG A 103 -5.50 -3.96 -13.68
C ARG A 103 -6.24 -4.80 -14.71
N GLN A 104 -6.91 -4.17 -15.68
CA GLN A 104 -7.56 -4.89 -16.76
C GLN A 104 -6.53 -5.59 -17.64
N GLN A 105 -5.53 -4.85 -18.12
CA GLN A 105 -4.51 -5.38 -19.03
C GLN A 105 -3.54 -6.37 -18.34
N GLN A 106 -3.31 -6.22 -17.04
CA GLN A 106 -2.52 -7.14 -16.22
C GLN A 106 -3.13 -8.54 -16.22
N LYS A 107 -4.46 -8.65 -16.21
CA LYS A 107 -5.14 -9.95 -16.32
C LYS A 107 -4.84 -10.62 -17.66
N ASP A 108 -4.78 -9.85 -18.74
CA ASP A 108 -4.43 -10.37 -20.06
C ASP A 108 -2.98 -10.84 -20.12
N VAL A 109 -2.06 -10.13 -19.45
CA VAL A 109 -0.66 -10.57 -19.29
C VAL A 109 -0.63 -11.91 -18.54
N TYR A 110 -1.28 -11.99 -17.38
CA TYR A 110 -1.32 -13.23 -16.59
C TYR A 110 -1.94 -14.40 -17.35
N TRP A 111 -2.98 -14.14 -18.12
CA TRP A 111 -3.58 -15.13 -19.01
C TRP A 111 -2.59 -15.65 -20.06
N ARG A 112 -1.89 -14.76 -20.78
CA ARG A 112 -0.89 -15.15 -21.79
C ARG A 112 0.27 -15.96 -21.21
N TYR A 113 0.65 -15.67 -19.97
CA TYR A 113 1.69 -16.39 -19.26
C TYR A 113 1.16 -17.61 -18.50
N GLU A 114 -0.14 -17.93 -18.53
CA GLU A 114 -0.74 -19.04 -17.78
C GLU A 114 -0.39 -18.98 -16.28
N VAL A 115 -0.49 -17.78 -15.70
CA VAL A 115 -0.17 -17.51 -14.29
C VAL A 115 -1.42 -17.00 -13.58
N THR A 116 -1.66 -17.49 -12.37
CA THR A 116 -2.70 -16.94 -11.49
C THR A 116 -2.12 -15.80 -10.64
N ASP A 117 -2.96 -14.85 -10.24
CA ASP A 117 -2.54 -13.73 -9.37
C ASP A 117 -1.90 -14.22 -8.06
N SER A 118 -2.48 -15.26 -7.45
CA SER A 118 -1.92 -15.88 -6.25
C SER A 118 -0.57 -16.55 -6.50
N ALA A 119 -0.39 -17.24 -7.64
CA ALA A 119 0.89 -17.86 -7.98
C ALA A 119 1.99 -16.82 -8.17
N PHE A 120 1.68 -15.68 -8.80
CA PHE A 120 2.61 -14.56 -8.93
C PHE A 120 3.03 -14.01 -7.56
N VAL A 121 2.06 -13.63 -6.72
CA VAL A 121 2.34 -13.04 -5.39
C VAL A 121 3.16 -14.00 -4.52
N GLN A 122 2.81 -15.29 -4.52
CA GLN A 122 3.53 -16.30 -3.74
C GLN A 122 4.96 -16.51 -4.26
N SER A 123 5.13 -16.61 -5.59
CA SER A 123 6.45 -16.80 -6.20
C SER A 123 7.34 -15.57 -6.01
N TYR A 124 6.77 -14.37 -6.14
CA TYR A 124 7.48 -13.12 -5.89
C TYR A 124 7.99 -13.06 -4.45
N ARG A 125 7.13 -13.36 -3.47
CA ARG A 125 7.51 -13.39 -2.04
C ARG A 125 8.58 -14.45 -1.77
N TYR A 126 8.49 -15.62 -2.38
CA TYR A 126 9.50 -16.67 -2.27
C TYR A 126 10.88 -16.15 -2.72
N TYR A 127 10.96 -15.57 -3.92
CA TYR A 127 12.22 -15.03 -4.44
C TYR A 127 12.74 -13.82 -3.65
N ALA A 128 11.86 -13.03 -3.03
CA ALA A 128 12.25 -11.86 -2.24
C ALA A 128 13.05 -12.23 -0.97
N ILE A 129 12.88 -13.44 -0.47
CA ILE A 129 13.43 -13.89 0.81
C ILE A 129 14.51 -14.96 0.59
N HIS A 130 14.42 -15.74 -0.47
CA HIS A 130 15.33 -16.84 -0.75
C HIS A 130 16.60 -16.37 -1.48
N ASP A 131 17.77 -16.56 -0.83
CA ASP A 131 19.12 -16.46 -1.40
C ASP A 131 19.39 -15.31 -2.41
N LYS A 132 18.72 -14.17 -2.25
CA LYS A 132 18.79 -13.02 -3.17
C LYS A 132 18.33 -13.33 -4.61
N ASP A 133 17.48 -14.33 -4.79
CA ASP A 133 16.96 -14.69 -6.11
C ASP A 133 16.27 -13.50 -6.80
N LEU A 134 15.51 -12.72 -6.03
CA LEU A 134 14.81 -11.56 -6.58
C LEU A 134 15.78 -10.49 -7.10
N ASP A 135 16.92 -10.28 -6.44
CA ASP A 135 17.92 -9.28 -6.86
C ASP A 135 18.50 -9.65 -8.24
N GLU A 136 18.84 -10.93 -8.44
CA GLU A 136 19.36 -11.41 -9.72
C GLU A 136 18.29 -11.42 -10.82
N ILE A 137 17.04 -11.76 -10.47
CA ILE A 137 15.89 -11.62 -11.37
C ILE A 137 15.78 -10.16 -11.84
N TYR A 138 15.81 -9.19 -10.92
CA TYR A 138 15.72 -7.77 -11.27
C TYR A 138 16.94 -7.27 -12.06
N SER A 139 18.15 -7.76 -11.77
CA SER A 139 19.33 -7.45 -12.60
C SER A 139 19.05 -7.81 -14.06
N THR A 140 18.52 -9.01 -14.30
CA THR A 140 18.20 -9.48 -15.66
C THR A 140 17.06 -8.67 -16.30
N VAL A 141 16.05 -8.26 -15.51
CA VAL A 141 14.95 -7.40 -15.99
C VAL A 141 15.49 -6.04 -16.44
N VAL A 142 16.34 -5.40 -15.63
CA VAL A 142 16.94 -4.09 -15.95
C VAL A 142 17.81 -4.18 -17.20
N ASP A 143 18.64 -5.22 -17.31
CA ASP A 143 19.48 -5.46 -18.50
C ASP A 143 18.61 -5.63 -19.75
N SER A 144 17.52 -6.40 -19.64
CA SER A 144 16.58 -6.64 -20.74
C SER A 144 15.90 -5.36 -21.20
N LEU A 145 15.45 -4.51 -20.27
CA LEU A 145 14.83 -3.22 -20.59
C LEU A 145 15.84 -2.24 -21.20
N SER A 146 17.04 -2.16 -20.64
CA SER A 146 18.12 -1.29 -21.14
C SER A 146 18.52 -1.66 -22.57
N LEU A 147 18.61 -2.96 -22.87
CA LEU A 147 18.88 -3.45 -24.22
C LEU A 147 17.75 -3.11 -25.20
N ARG A 148 16.49 -3.16 -24.77
CA ARG A 148 15.35 -2.71 -25.59
C ARG A 148 15.43 -1.21 -25.86
N GLU A 149 15.74 -0.40 -24.86
CA GLU A 149 15.89 1.06 -25.00
C GLU A 149 17.05 1.43 -25.95
N ALA A 150 18.21 0.78 -25.80
CA ALA A 150 19.36 0.98 -26.68
C ALA A 150 19.03 0.68 -28.15
N ARG A 151 18.22 -0.36 -28.41
CA ARG A 151 17.73 -0.67 -29.77
C ARG A 151 16.83 0.43 -30.33
N LEU A 152 15.99 1.06 -29.51
CA LEU A 152 15.10 2.13 -29.96
C LEU A 152 15.83 3.46 -30.22
N THR A 153 16.93 3.71 -29.52
CA THR A 153 17.70 4.97 -29.59
C THR A 153 18.83 4.95 -30.62
N THR A 154 19.19 3.77 -31.16
CA THR A 154 20.23 3.65 -32.19
C THR A 154 19.68 4.01 -33.59
N PRO A 155 20.32 4.92 -34.35
CA PRO A 155 19.90 5.22 -35.72
C PRO A 155 20.15 4.03 -36.65
N GLY A 156 19.08 3.45 -37.22
CA GLY A 156 19.14 2.35 -38.20
C GLY A 156 18.49 1.02 -37.78
N SER A 157 17.89 0.94 -36.58
CA SER A 157 17.23 -0.27 -36.09
C SER A 157 15.94 -0.59 -36.86
N PRO A 158 15.69 -1.85 -37.26
CA PRO A 158 14.41 -2.25 -37.82
C PRO A 158 13.28 -2.08 -36.79
N PRO A 159 12.05 -1.71 -37.22
CA PRO A 159 10.94 -1.47 -36.30
C PRO A 159 10.63 -2.72 -35.47
N PRO A 160 10.21 -2.57 -34.20
CA PRO A 160 9.86 -3.70 -33.35
C PRO A 160 8.72 -4.50 -34.00
N HIS A 161 8.87 -5.83 -34.02
CA HIS A 161 7.85 -6.73 -34.54
C HIS A 161 6.62 -6.74 -33.60
N PRO A 162 5.39 -6.76 -34.15
CA PRO A 162 4.14 -6.75 -33.39
C PRO A 162 3.94 -8.03 -32.56
#